data_AF-A0A256F6U2-F1
#
_entry.id   AF-A0A256F6U2-F1
#
_cell.length_a   1.000
_cell.length_b   1.000
_cell.length_c   1.000
_cell.angle_alpha   90.00
_cell.angle_beta   90.00
_cell.angle_gamma   90.00
#
_symmetry.space_group_name_H-M   'P 1'
#
loop_
_entity.id
_entity.type
_entity.pdbx_description
1 polymer ?
#
loop_
_entity_poly.entity_id
_entity_poly.type
_entity_poly.pdbx_seq_one_letter_code
_entity_poly.pdbx_strand_id
1 'polypeptide(L)' 'MVATGAWRDYAIDHLADRAVFSIFRRASEVPLFRVEKNPKLAQKQGAYSVIAASGLILKRGHELERVLRVFDKSLKLVDN' A
#
# COMPACT_ATOMS: atom_id res chain seq x y z
N MET A 1 5.77 4.45 11.72
CA MET A 1 5.65 4.03 10.31
C MET A 1 7.05 3.77 9.77
N VAL A 2 7.28 2.61 9.14
CA VAL A 2 8.59 2.03 8.74
C VAL A 2 9.47 1.43 9.85
N ALA A 3 9.37 1.86 11.11
CA ALA A 3 10.20 1.32 12.19
C ALA A 3 9.37 0.58 13.25
N THR A 4 9.02 -0.68 12.99
CA THR A 4 8.65 -1.71 14.00
C THR A 4 8.60 -3.10 13.35
N GLY A 5 9.69 -3.54 12.72
CA GLY A 5 9.98 -4.97 12.43
C GLY A 5 9.07 -5.75 11.45
N ALA A 6 7.91 -5.23 11.04
CA ALA A 6 6.93 -6.00 10.27
C ALA A 6 7.19 -6.00 8.74
N TRP A 7 7.76 -4.93 8.19
CA TRP A 7 7.99 -4.78 6.75
C TRP A 7 9.49 -4.82 6.50
N ARG A 8 9.96 -5.90 5.86
CA ARG A 8 11.39 -6.17 5.73
C ARG A 8 11.98 -5.63 4.43
N ASP A 9 11.15 -5.45 3.41
CA ASP A 9 11.58 -4.92 2.13
C ASP A 9 10.45 -4.12 1.45
N TYR A 10 10.84 -3.20 0.58
CA TYR A 10 9.93 -2.37 -0.20
C TYR A 10 10.53 -2.00 -1.56
N ALA A 11 9.66 -1.76 -2.53
CA ALA A 11 10.03 -1.21 -3.84
C ALA A 11 9.16 0.00 -4.16
N ILE A 12 9.74 0.96 -4.88
CA ILE A 12 9.05 2.14 -5.39
C ILE A 12 9.15 2.14 -6.90
N ASP A 13 8.02 1.94 -7.57
CA ASP A 13 7.92 1.96 -9.01
C ASP A 13 7.25 3.25 -9.48
N HIS A 14 7.89 3.94 -10.41
CA HIS A 14 7.34 5.10 -11.09
C HIS A 14 6.88 4.67 -12.49
N LEU A 15 5.59 4.38 -12.63
CA LEU A 15 4.98 4.07 -13.92
C LEU A 15 4.50 5.35 -14.61
N ALA A 16 4.24 5.26 -15.91
CA ALA A 16 3.81 6.41 -16.71
C ALA A 16 2.52 7.07 -16.20
N ASP A 17 1.63 6.32 -15.54
CA ASP A 17 0.32 6.79 -15.08
C ASP A 17 0.14 6.82 -13.55
N ARG A 18 1.06 6.23 -12.79
CA ARG A 18 0.96 6.11 -11.33
C ARG A 18 2.30 5.81 -10.66
N ALA A 19 2.39 6.15 -9.39
CA ALA A 19 3.45 5.66 -8.51
C ALA A 19 2.92 4.48 -7.69
N VAL A 20 3.75 3.46 -7.50
CA VAL A 20 3.43 2.25 -6.73
C VAL A 20 4.49 2.06 -5.65
N PHE A 21 4.04 1.87 -4.41
CA PHE A 21 4.86 1.47 -3.29
C PHE A 21 4.49 0.05 -2.90
N SER A 22 5.38 -0.89 -3.15
CA SER A 22 5.19 -2.32 -2.90
C SER A 22 5.78 -2.69 -1.55
N ILE A 23 5.01 -3.37 -0.70
CA ILE A 23 5.40 -3.79 0.66
C ILE A 23 5.56 -5.30 0.67
N PHE A 24 6.74 -5.78 1.06
CA PHE A 24 7.07 -7.19 1.08
C PHE A 24 7.27 -7.71 2.50
N ARG A 25 6.91 -8.97 2.72
CA ARG A 25 7.32 -9.71 3.93
C ARG A 25 8.80 -10.12 3.86
N ARG A 26 9.25 -10.48 2.66
CA ARG A 26 10.63 -10.88 2.30
C ARG A 26 10.91 -10.47 0.85
N ALA A 27 12.18 -10.17 0.53
CA ALA A 27 12.63 -9.60 -0.74
C ALA A 27 12.28 -10.39 -2.03
N SER A 28 11.99 -11.69 -1.92
CA SER A 28 11.73 -12.58 -3.06
C SER A 28 10.27 -13.01 -3.21
N GLU A 29 9.35 -12.42 -2.45
CA GLU A 29 7.92 -12.80 -2.43
C GLU A 29 7.05 -11.84 -3.26
N VAL A 30 5.83 -12.26 -3.57
CA VAL A 30 4.78 -11.35 -4.07
C VAL A 30 4.52 -10.28 -3.00
N PRO A 31 4.40 -8.99 -3.37
CA PRO A 31 4.14 -7.95 -2.38
C PRO A 31 2.82 -8.21 -1.64
N LEU A 32 2.87 -8.15 -0.32
CA LEU A 32 1.70 -8.33 0.54
C LEU A 32 0.67 -7.23 0.29
N PHE A 33 1.17 -6.00 0.11
CA PHE A 33 0.37 -4.83 -0.17
C PHE A 33 1.05 -3.94 -1.19
N ARG A 34 0.23 -3.21 -1.95
CA ARG A 34 0.68 -2.11 -2.80
C ARG A 34 -0.10 -0.86 -2.43
N VAL A 35 0.61 0.24 -2.24
CA VAL A 35 0.02 1.57 -2.13
C VAL A 35 0.23 2.27 -3.46
N GLU A 36 -0.85 2.62 -4.15
CA GLU A 36 -0.79 3.29 -5.44
C GLU A 36 -1.25 4.75 -5.31
N LYS A 37 -0.60 5.64 -6.07
CA LYS A 37 -1.07 7.00 -6.35
C LYS A 37 -1.31 7.15 -7.85
N ASN A 38 -2.57 7.25 -8.26
CA ASN A 38 -2.98 7.49 -9.65
C ASN A 38 -3.60 8.91 -9.79
N PRO A 39 -2.85 9.90 -10.32
CA PRO A 39 -3.33 11.27 -10.47
C PRO A 39 -4.61 11.40 -11.32
N LYS A 40 -4.85 10.50 -12.29
CA LYS A 40 -6.06 10.52 -13.13
C LYS A 40 -7.35 10.29 -12.33
N LEU A 41 -7.25 9.73 -11.13
CA LEU A 41 -8.38 9.48 -10.23
C LEU A 41 -8.54 10.54 -9.14
N ALA A 42 -7.67 11.55 -9.08
CA ALA A 42 -7.64 12.55 -8.01
C ALA A 42 -8.97 13.31 -7.86
N GLN A 43 -9.63 13.62 -8.97
CA GLN A 43 -10.92 14.32 -9.02
C GLN A 43 -12.13 13.37 -9.13
N LYS A 44 -11.89 12.06 -9.01
CA LYS A 44 -12.93 11.02 -9.12
C LYS A 44 -13.07 10.30 -7.78
N GLN A 45 -12.80 9.00 -7.74
CA GLN A 45 -12.86 8.17 -6.54
C GLN A 45 -11.66 8.35 -5.58
N GLY A 46 -10.69 9.21 -5.91
CA GLY A 46 -9.50 9.48 -5.10
C GLY A 46 -8.22 8.90 -5.69
N ALA A 47 -7.11 9.64 -5.52
CA ALA A 47 -5.82 9.30 -6.12
C ALA A 47 -5.11 8.12 -5.44
N TYR A 48 -5.42 7.82 -4.18
CA TYR A 48 -4.68 6.84 -3.38
C TYR A 48 -5.48 5.57 -3.16
N SER A 49 -4.81 4.41 -3.24
CA SER A 49 -5.40 3.12 -2.86
C SER A 49 -4.40 2.17 -2.22
N VAL A 50 -4.89 1.31 -1.33
CA VAL A 50 -4.16 0.14 -0.82
C VAL A 50 -4.78 -1.11 -1.42
N ILE A 51 -3.92 -1.97 -1.97
CA ILE A 51 -4.28 -3.18 -2.71
C ILE A 51 -3.58 -4.37 -2.05
N ALA A 52 -4.31 -5.44 -1.75
CA ALA A 52 -3.75 -6.69 -1.24
C ALA A 52 -3.07 -7.51 -2.35
N ALA A 53 -2.26 -8.50 -1.98
CA ALA A 53 -1.63 -9.44 -2.92
C ALA A 53 -2.62 -10.09 -3.91
N SER A 54 -3.88 -10.33 -3.48
CA SER A 54 -4.95 -10.87 -4.32
C SER A 54 -5.47 -9.90 -5.40
N GLY A 55 -5.05 -8.63 -5.37
CA GLY A 55 -5.61 -7.56 -6.21
C GLY A 55 -6.82 -6.87 -5.61
N LEU A 56 -7.33 -7.32 -4.45
CA LEU A 56 -8.43 -6.66 -3.75
C LEU A 56 -8.02 -5.26 -3.27
N ILE A 57 -8.80 -4.24 -3.63
CA ILE A 57 -8.65 -2.88 -3.08
C ILE A 57 -9.22 -2.87 -1.66
N LEU A 58 -8.35 -2.76 -0.66
CA LEU A 58 -8.75 -2.69 0.74
C LEU A 58 -9.32 -1.32 1.10
N LYS A 59 -8.77 -0.26 0.51
CA LYS A 59 -9.25 1.11 0.68
C LYS A 59 -8.80 2.01 -0.47
N ARG A 60 -9.61 3.01 -0.76
CA ARG A 60 -9.35 4.08 -1.73
C ARG A 60 -9.82 5.43 -1.21
N GLY A 61 -9.15 6.51 -1.57
CA GLY A 61 -9.56 7.87 -1.21
C GLY A 61 -8.63 8.98 -1.68
N HIS A 62 -9.00 10.21 -1.38
CA HIS A 62 -8.26 11.42 -1.76
C HIS A 62 -7.07 11.71 -0.83
N GLU A 63 -7.16 11.30 0.43
CA GLU A 63 -6.14 11.56 1.45
C GLU A 63 -5.34 10.30 1.76
N LEU A 64 -4.03 10.36 1.55
CA LEU A 64 -3.12 9.24 1.78
C LEU A 64 -3.22 8.73 3.22
N GLU A 65 -3.18 9.62 4.21
CA GLU A 65 -3.25 9.27 5.62
C GLU A 65 -4.49 8.41 5.93
N ARG A 66 -5.67 8.80 5.42
CA ARG A 66 -6.92 8.07 5.65
C ARG A 66 -6.93 6.70 4.99
N VAL A 67 -6.29 6.56 3.84
CA VAL A 67 -6.15 5.29 3.12
C VAL A 67 -5.21 4.35 3.87
N LEU A 68 -4.11 4.86 4.43
CA LEU A 68 -3.12 4.07 5.16
C LEU A 68 -3.64 3.50 6.51
N ARG A 69 -4.73 4.03 7.06
CA ARG A 69 -5.37 3.49 8.29
C ARG A 69 -5.83 2.03 8.20
N VAL A 70 -5.82 1.42 7.01
CA VAL A 70 -6.02 -0.03 6.86
C VAL A 70 -4.97 -0.84 7.63
N PHE A 71 -3.75 -0.31 7.74
CA PHE A 71 -2.66 -0.97 8.42
C PHE A 71 -2.76 -0.90 9.94
N ASP A 72 -3.46 0.09 10.49
CA ASP A 72 -3.67 0.22 11.94
C ASP A 72 -4.42 -0.99 12.51
N LYS A 73 -5.26 -1.64 11.71
CA LYS A 73 -5.99 -2.87 12.09
C LYS A 73 -5.21 -4.15 11.78
N SER A 74 -4.42 -4.18 10.71
CA SER A 74 -3.71 -5.39 10.26
C SER A 74 -2.31 -5.57 10.84
N LEU A 75 -1.66 -4.51 11.30
CA LEU A 75 -0.32 -4.57 11.91
C LEU A 75 -0.30 -5.29 13.27
N LYS A 76 -1.47 -5.58 13.86
CA LYS A 76 -1.59 -6.44 15.04
C LYS A 76 -1.42 -7.94 14.77
N LEU A 77 -1.30 -8.38 13.51
CA LEU A 77 -1.31 -9.81 13.14
C LEU A 77 0.08 -10.47 13.05
N VAL A 78 1.16 -9.80 13.45
CA VAL A 78 2.49 -10.42 13.48
C VAL A 78 3.26 -10.00 14.73
N ASP A 79 2.75 -10.41 15.88
CA ASP A 79 3.58 -10.68 17.05
C ASP A 79 3.86 -12.19 17.04
N ASN A 80 5.15 -12.55 16.96
CA ASN A 80 5.65 -13.91 17.22
C ASN A 80 5.92 -14.05 18.72
#